data_AF-A0A353WQ93-F1
#
_entry.id   AF-A0A353WQ93-F1
#
_cell.length_a   1.000
_cell.length_b   1.000
_cell.length_c   1.000
_cell.angle_alpha   90.00
_cell.angle_beta   90.00
_cell.angle_gamma   90.00
#
_symmetry.space_group_name_H-M   'P 1'
#
loop_
_entity.id
_entity.type
_entity.pdbx_description
1 polymer ?
#
loop_
_entity_poly.entity_id
_entity_poly.type
_entity_poly.pdbx_seq_one_letter_code
_entity_poly.pdbx_strand_id
1 'polypeptide(L)'
;MYRRSLPSPGKHGTLEYMFSKESAAFRSRIFMKSGSMNGVRCYSGYILPESGDSQKTIVFSLLTNNVVADSWMVNPSIDGIIKALAAEN
;
A
#
# COMPACT_ATOMS: atom_id res chain seq x y z
N MET A 1 16.62 -11.47 -0.43
CA MET A 1 16.72 -10.79 0.87
C MET A 1 16.06 -9.38 0.91
N TYR A 2 15.46 -8.87 -0.17
CA TYR A 2 14.84 -7.52 -0.24
C TYR A 2 13.37 -7.44 0.25
N ARG A 3 12.59 -8.52 0.10
CA ARG A 3 11.15 -8.58 0.46
C ARG A 3 10.84 -8.38 1.95
N ARG A 4 11.80 -8.68 2.83
CA ARG A 4 11.64 -8.62 4.29
C ARG A 4 11.81 -7.22 4.88
N SER A 5 12.45 -6.29 4.16
CA SER A 5 12.64 -4.92 4.63
C SER A 5 11.45 -4.00 4.33
N LEU A 6 10.52 -4.43 3.47
CA LEU A 6 9.34 -3.65 3.15
C LEU A 6 8.28 -3.83 4.23
N PRO A 7 7.75 -2.72 4.80
CA PRO A 7 6.72 -2.79 5.80
C PRO A 7 5.44 -3.36 5.19
N SER A 8 4.75 -4.14 6.00
CA SER A 8 3.39 -4.62 5.72
C SER A 8 2.41 -3.75 6.53
N PRO A 9 1.25 -3.36 5.98
CA PRO A 9 0.24 -2.60 6.69
C PRO A 9 -0.14 -3.24 8.03
N GLY A 10 -0.29 -2.43 9.08
CA GLY A 10 -0.61 -2.91 10.43
C GLY A 10 0.56 -3.41 11.26
N LYS A 11 1.80 -3.34 10.76
CA LYS A 11 3.03 -3.47 11.56
C LYS A 11 3.57 -2.08 11.92
N HIS A 12 4.28 -1.97 13.05
CA HIS A 12 4.86 -0.71 13.55
C HIS A 12 5.59 0.07 12.44
N GLY A 13 5.27 1.36 12.33
CA GLY A 13 5.88 2.29 11.37
C GLY A 13 4.87 3.03 10.50
N THR A 14 5.32 3.52 9.34
CA THR A 14 4.53 4.43 8.48
C THR A 14 3.23 3.86 7.89
N LEU A 15 2.98 2.55 8.03
CA LEU A 15 1.78 1.87 7.54
C LEU A 15 0.93 1.28 8.67
N GLU A 16 1.21 1.64 9.92
CA GLU A 16 0.60 1.05 11.12
C GLU A 16 -0.94 1.19 11.13
N TYR A 17 -1.45 2.34 10.69
CA TYR A 17 -2.89 2.62 10.68
C TYR A 17 -3.58 2.36 9.33
N MET A 18 -2.83 1.95 8.30
CA MET A 18 -3.41 1.65 6.98
C MET A 18 -4.21 0.36 7.02
N PHE A 19 -5.39 0.40 6.39
CA PHE A 19 -6.29 -0.75 6.28
C PHE A 19 -6.67 -1.38 7.64
N SER A 20 -6.78 -0.58 8.70
CA SER A 20 -7.09 -1.07 10.07
C SER A 20 -8.41 -1.82 10.18
N LYS A 21 -9.35 -1.56 9.25
CA LYS A 21 -10.65 -2.24 9.15
C LYS A 21 -10.58 -3.57 8.37
N GLU A 22 -9.47 -3.86 7.70
CA GLU A 22 -9.30 -5.07 6.90
C GLU A 22 -8.69 -6.22 7.71
N SER A 23 -8.93 -7.45 7.24
CA SER A 23 -8.42 -8.65 7.90
C SER A 23 -6.89 -8.69 7.95
N ALA A 24 -6.33 -9.39 8.94
CA ALA A 24 -4.88 -9.58 9.03
C ALA A 24 -4.33 -10.35 7.80
N ALA A 25 -5.12 -11.26 7.22
CA ALA A 25 -4.79 -11.99 6.01
C ALA A 25 -4.72 -11.07 4.78
N PHE A 26 -5.63 -10.10 4.66
CA PHE A 26 -5.55 -9.09 3.60
C PHE A 26 -4.29 -8.24 3.74
N ARG A 27 -4.02 -7.71 4.94
CA ARG A 27 -2.87 -6.83 5.19
C ARG A 27 -1.53 -7.53 5.01
N SER A 28 -1.42 -8.81 5.36
CA SER A 28 -0.16 -9.56 5.27
C SER A 28 0.31 -9.83 3.83
N ARG A 29 -0.59 -9.69 2.85
CA ARG A 29 -0.26 -9.82 1.42
C ARG A 29 0.35 -8.56 0.82
N ILE A 30 0.14 -7.41 1.45
CA ILE A 30 0.57 -6.11 0.95
C ILE A 30 1.92 -5.75 1.56
N PHE A 31 2.88 -5.40 0.72
CA PHE A 31 4.19 -4.93 1.13
C PHE A 31 4.55 -3.73 0.28
N MET A 32 4.82 -2.60 0.91
CA MET A 32 5.12 -1.38 0.16
C MET A 32 5.94 -0.42 0.97
N LYS A 33 6.63 0.47 0.28
CA LYS A 33 7.28 1.62 0.88
C LYS A 33 6.45 2.87 0.63
N SER A 34 6.19 3.62 1.69
CA SER A 34 5.66 4.98 1.62
C SER A 34 6.79 6.00 1.45
N GLY A 35 6.51 7.06 0.72
CA GLY A 35 7.33 8.26 0.61
C GLY A 35 6.44 9.50 0.60
N SER A 36 6.80 10.52 1.37
CA SER A 36 5.99 11.75 1.46
C SER A 36 6.89 12.97 1.58
N MET A 37 6.54 14.02 0.84
CA MET A 37 7.11 15.37 0.96
C MET A 37 5.97 16.39 0.82
N ASN A 38 6.24 17.67 1.03
CA ASN A 38 5.30 18.75 0.72
C ASN A 38 4.84 18.63 -0.74
N GLY A 39 3.54 18.44 -0.96
CA GLY A 39 2.95 18.27 -2.28
C GLY A 39 3.19 16.92 -2.97
N VAL A 40 3.82 15.94 -2.31
CA VAL A 40 4.14 14.63 -2.91
C VAL A 40 3.76 13.47 -2.00
N ARG A 41 3.08 12.47 -2.56
CA ARG A 41 2.79 11.18 -1.92
C ARG A 41 3.19 10.05 -2.86
N CYS A 42 3.89 9.05 -2.34
CA CYS A 42 4.37 7.92 -3.12
C CYS A 42 4.17 6.61 -2.34
N TYR A 43 3.67 5.59 -3.04
CA TYR A 43 3.55 4.22 -2.54
C TYR A 43 4.02 3.27 -3.62
N SER A 44 5.05 2.47 -3.34
CA SER A 44 5.55 1.47 -4.29
C SER A 44 5.77 0.13 -3.61
N GLY A 45 5.35 -0.95 -4.24
CA GLY A 45 5.33 -2.25 -3.59
C GLY A 45 4.75 -3.38 -4.43
N TYR A 46 4.41 -4.45 -3.73
CA TYR A 46 3.78 -5.62 -4.30
C TYR A 46 2.64 -6.12 -3.43
N ILE A 47 1.67 -6.76 -4.08
CA ILE A 47 0.54 -7.45 -3.46
C ILE A 47 0.65 -8.91 -3.86
N LEU A 48 0.78 -9.80 -2.87
CA LEU A 48 0.78 -11.23 -3.09
C LEU A 48 -0.65 -11.71 -3.35
N PRO A 49 -0.88 -12.64 -4.29
CA PRO A 49 -2.20 -13.13 -4.60
C PRO A 49 -2.72 -14.05 -3.51
N GLU A 50 -4.03 -14.05 -3.29
CA GLU A 50 -4.65 -14.91 -2.28
C GLU A 50 -4.47 -16.40 -2.62
N SER A 51 -4.48 -16.74 -3.91
CA SER A 51 -4.24 -18.10 -4.42
C SER A 51 -2.83 -18.66 -4.14
N GLY A 52 -1.87 -17.81 -3.77
CA GLY A 52 -0.47 -18.20 -3.60
C GLY A 52 0.32 -18.39 -4.91
N ASP A 53 -0.32 -18.28 -6.08
CA ASP A 53 0.34 -18.31 -7.37
C ASP A 53 1.17 -17.03 -7.60
N SER A 54 2.46 -17.09 -7.25
CA SER A 54 3.37 -15.95 -7.35
C SER A 54 3.41 -15.24 -8.71
N GLN A 55 3.01 -15.88 -9.81
CA GLN A 55 2.92 -15.24 -11.14
C GLN A 55 1.84 -14.15 -11.20
N LYS A 56 0.85 -14.23 -10.31
CA LYS A 56 -0.22 -13.23 -10.19
C LYS A 56 0.12 -12.09 -9.24
N THR A 57 1.35 -12.00 -8.73
CA THR A 57 1.77 -10.89 -7.87
C THR A 57 1.59 -9.55 -8.60
N ILE A 58 0.79 -8.65 -8.05
CA ILE A 58 0.71 -7.28 -8.56
C ILE A 58 1.94 -6.52 -8.07
N VAL A 59 2.63 -5.86 -9.00
CA VAL A 59 3.69 -4.89 -8.71
C VAL A 59 3.15 -3.51 -9.06
N PHE A 60 3.24 -2.56 -8.13
CA PHE A 60 2.67 -1.23 -8.31
C PHE A 60 3.61 -0.12 -7.85
N SER A 61 3.44 1.05 -8.47
CA SER A 61 4.06 2.30 -8.06
C SER A 61 3.09 3.45 -8.31
N LEU A 62 2.64 4.07 -7.23
CA LEU A 62 1.73 5.21 -7.23
C LEU A 62 2.52 6.45 -6.83
N LEU A 63 2.60 7.43 -7.72
CA LEU A 63 3.20 8.74 -7.45
C LEU A 63 2.14 9.81 -7.66
N THR A 64 1.82 10.53 -6.59
CA THR A 64 0.91 11.66 -6.61
C THR A 64 1.72 12.91 -6.30
N ASN A 65 1.88 13.77 -7.31
CA ASN A 65 2.63 15.02 -7.22
C ASN A 65 1.67 16.22 -7.28
N ASN A 66 2.18 17.41 -6.95
CA ASN A 66 1.43 18.65 -6.96
C ASN A 66 0.15 18.59 -6.10
N VAL A 67 0.22 17.86 -4.99
CA VAL A 67 -0.89 17.73 -4.04
C VAL A 67 -1.02 19.03 -3.26
N VAL A 68 -1.98 19.85 -3.65
CA VAL A 68 -2.32 21.11 -2.96
C VAL A 68 -3.29 20.92 -1.79
N ALA A 69 -4.02 19.82 -1.80
CA ALA A 69 -4.97 19.47 -0.73
C ALA A 69 -4.26 18.81 0.46
N ASP A 70 -4.89 18.86 1.63
CA ASP A 70 -4.37 18.19 2.80
C ASP A 70 -4.27 16.67 2.61
N SER A 71 -3.26 16.08 3.25
CA SER A 71 -3.00 14.63 3.23
C SER A 71 -4.22 13.78 3.53
N TRP A 72 -5.04 14.20 4.50
CA TRP A 72 -6.20 13.43 4.95
C TRP A 72 -7.32 13.38 3.90
N MET A 73 -7.35 14.32 2.94
CA MET A 73 -8.31 14.31 1.83
C MET A 73 -7.86 13.38 0.71
N VAL A 74 -6.55 13.28 0.47
CA VAL A 74 -6.00 12.52 -0.65
C VAL A 74 -5.69 11.07 -0.30
N ASN A 75 -5.19 10.83 0.92
CA ASN A 75 -4.83 9.49 1.39
C ASN A 75 -5.98 8.48 1.23
N PRO A 76 -7.25 8.76 1.56
CA PRO A 76 -8.34 7.79 1.37
C PRO A 76 -8.53 7.34 -0.08
N SER A 77 -8.23 8.21 -1.05
CA SER A 77 -8.32 7.87 -2.48
C SER A 77 -7.17 6.94 -2.89
N ILE A 78 -5.95 7.23 -2.43
CA ILE A 78 -4.78 6.37 -2.66
C ILE A 78 -5.00 5.01 -2.00
N ASP A 79 -5.46 4.99 -0.75
CA ASP A 79 -5.80 3.77 -0.01
C ASP A 79 -6.87 2.97 -0.76
N GLY A 80 -7.89 3.64 -1.31
CA GLY A 80 -8.93 3.02 -2.12
C GLY A 80 -8.39 2.30 -3.35
N ILE A 81 -7.44 2.90 -4.08
CA ILE A 81 -6.80 2.29 -5.24
C ILE A 81 -6.02 1.03 -4.83
N ILE A 82 -5.18 1.13 -3.80
CA ILE A 82 -4.39 0.00 -3.32
C ILE A 82 -5.30 -1.13 -2.82
N LYS A 83 -6.39 -0.77 -2.12
CA LYS A 83 -7.39 -1.73 -1.65
C LYS A 83 -8.09 -2.44 -2.81
N ALA A 84 -8.47 -1.71 -3.85
CA ALA A 84 -9.10 -2.30 -5.04
C ALA A 84 -8.14 -3.29 -5.73
N LEU A 85 -6.88 -2.90 -5.94
CA LEU A 85 -5.85 -3.79 -6.49
C LEU A 85 -5.68 -5.05 -5.65
N ALA A 86 -5.73 -4.96 -4.33
CA ALA A 86 -5.60 -6.11 -3.45
C ALA A 86 -6.86 -6.98 -3.36
N ALA A 87 -8.05 -6.44 -3.67
CA ALA A 87 -9.30 -7.19 -3.69
C ALA A 87 -9.46 -8.01 -4.98
N GLU A 88 -8.89 -7.56 -6.09
CA GLU A 88 -8.92 -8.25 -7.39
C GLU A 88 -7.83 -9.33 -7.55
N ASN A 89 -7.01 -9.56 -6.51
CA ASN A 89 -5.76 -10.34 -6.56
C ASN A 89 -5.65 -11.41 -5.46
#